data_AF-A0A9D2JKU8-F1
#
_entry.id   AF-A0A9D2JKU8-F1
#
_cell.length_a   1.000
_cell.length_b   1.000
_cell.length_c   1.000
_cell.angle_alpha   90.00
_cell.angle_beta   90.00
_cell.angle_gamma   90.00
#
_symmetry.space_group_name_H-M   'P 1'
#
loop_
_entity.id
_entity.type
_entity.pdbx_description
1 polymer ?
#
loop_
_entity_poly.entity_id
_entity_poly.type
_entity_poly.pdbx_seq_one_letter_code
_entity_poly.pdbx_strand_id
1 'polypeptide(L)'
;MELFQIKRSGPLKGSQPLYVRVEDGHFDPLTGAMEMGTVLSLDTYFNSFSCSQYLYWTRAEAATAELVCDGSFRAELWACRDGKDELLNHIEGRNQVKIPFDFSKEGKNCRYWIRLTAKETCRFQGGRYWTTAEPQRIHIALIVCTYRREAYLLRNLDILIRNFSTHIGPQADFEIFVVDNGNTLFDRFPCREGFWLFPNKNLGGSGGFTRGLMEVLRRRNEFTHVLLMDDDVVLESNALWKTVQFLKI
;
A
#
# COMPACT_ATOMS: atom_id res chain seq x y z
N MET A 1 -9.90 10.22 -4.54
CA MET A 1 -8.50 9.86 -4.29
C MET A 1 -8.38 8.35 -4.10
N GLU A 2 -7.37 7.71 -4.71
CA GLU A 2 -7.07 6.30 -4.45
C GLU A 2 -6.56 6.12 -3.01
N LEU A 3 -7.04 5.08 -2.31
CA LEU A 3 -6.61 4.74 -0.96
C LEU A 3 -5.49 3.71 -0.98
N PHE A 4 -5.75 2.56 -1.63
CA PHE A 4 -4.78 1.51 -1.87
C PHE A 4 -5.30 0.53 -2.91
N GLN A 5 -4.39 -0.24 -3.51
CA GLN A 5 -4.73 -1.21 -4.55
C GLN A 5 -5.18 -2.54 -3.95
N ILE A 6 -6.10 -3.20 -4.64
CA ILE A 6 -6.43 -4.60 -4.45
C ILE A 6 -5.47 -5.42 -5.31
N LYS A 7 -4.63 -6.22 -4.66
CA LYS A 7 -3.52 -6.95 -5.27
C LYS A 7 -3.81 -8.44 -5.33
N ARG A 8 -3.26 -9.12 -6.33
CA ARG A 8 -3.39 -10.59 -6.50
C ARG A 8 -2.27 -11.37 -5.84
N SER A 9 -1.12 -10.73 -5.69
CA SER A 9 0.12 -11.32 -5.22
C SER A 9 1.05 -10.22 -4.71
N GLY A 10 2.08 -10.66 -3.98
CA GLY A 10 3.11 -9.83 -3.39
C GLY A 10 4.50 -10.15 -3.88
N PRO A 11 5.51 -9.41 -3.40
CA PRO A 11 6.91 -9.60 -3.76
C PRO A 11 7.50 -10.92 -3.21
N LEU A 12 6.87 -11.54 -2.21
CA LEU A 12 7.36 -12.75 -1.55
C LEU A 12 6.65 -14.01 -2.06
N LYS A 13 7.44 -14.99 -2.50
CA LYS A 13 6.91 -16.34 -2.78
C LYS A 13 6.35 -16.97 -1.50
N GLY A 14 5.18 -17.58 -1.57
CA GLY A 14 4.48 -18.15 -0.41
C GLY A 14 3.58 -17.16 0.32
N SER A 15 3.60 -15.88 -0.04
CA SER A 15 2.73 -14.85 0.57
C SER A 15 1.35 -14.75 -0.07
N GLN A 16 1.03 -15.58 -1.08
CA GLN A 16 -0.25 -15.52 -1.82
C GLN A 16 -1.50 -15.47 -0.91
N PRO A 17 -1.59 -16.24 0.19
CA PRO A 17 -2.75 -16.18 1.09
C PRO A 17 -2.95 -14.82 1.79
N LEU A 18 -1.93 -13.96 1.83
CA LEU A 18 -2.04 -12.58 2.35
C LEU A 18 -2.78 -11.64 1.39
N TYR A 19 -3.00 -12.07 0.14
CA TYR A 19 -3.63 -11.28 -0.92
C TYR A 19 -4.95 -11.91 -1.35
N VAL A 20 -4.96 -13.20 -1.70
CA VAL A 20 -6.16 -13.87 -2.20
C VAL A 20 -6.26 -15.26 -1.58
N ARG A 21 -7.43 -15.61 -1.07
CA ARG A 21 -7.78 -17.00 -0.71
C ARG A 21 -8.74 -17.55 -1.76
N VAL A 22 -8.43 -18.73 -2.28
CA VAL A 22 -9.33 -19.48 -3.16
C VAL A 22 -10.25 -20.29 -2.26
N GLU A 23 -11.55 -20.01 -2.30
CA GLU A 23 -12.54 -20.77 -1.54
C GLU A 23 -13.06 -21.96 -2.34
N ASP A 24 -13.17 -21.80 -3.66
CA ASP A 24 -13.59 -22.87 -4.58
C ASP A 24 -13.00 -22.64 -5.98
N GLY A 25 -12.84 -23.73 -6.74
CA GLY A 25 -12.30 -23.72 -8.10
C GLY A 25 -10.78 -23.48 -8.20
N HIS A 26 -10.35 -22.94 -9.34
CA HIS A 26 -8.93 -22.72 -9.66
C HIS A 26 -8.64 -21.25 -9.98
N PHE A 27 -7.52 -20.74 -9.44
CA PHE A 27 -7.00 -19.39 -9.68
C PHE A 27 -5.48 -19.38 -9.79
N ASP A 28 -4.98 -18.77 -10.86
CA ASP A 28 -3.57 -18.47 -11.01
C ASP A 28 -3.27 -17.02 -10.59
N PRO A 29 -2.57 -16.78 -9.47
CA PRO A 29 -2.29 -15.43 -8.97
C PRO A 29 -1.30 -14.64 -9.83
N LEU A 30 -0.53 -15.29 -10.72
CA LEU A 30 0.39 -14.61 -11.63
C LEU A 30 -0.36 -14.04 -12.83
N THR A 31 -1.13 -14.88 -13.51
CA THR A 31 -1.87 -14.46 -14.70
C THR A 31 -3.23 -13.84 -14.38
N GLY A 32 -3.76 -14.10 -13.19
CA GLY A 32 -5.11 -13.70 -12.78
C GLY A 32 -6.21 -14.62 -13.30
N ALA A 33 -5.87 -15.69 -14.03
CA ALA A 33 -6.85 -16.57 -14.67
C ALA A 33 -7.71 -17.30 -13.63
N MET A 34 -9.01 -17.33 -13.86
CA MET A 34 -10.02 -18.03 -13.07
C MET A 34 -10.93 -18.84 -14.01
N GLU A 35 -11.25 -20.06 -13.61
CA GLU A 35 -12.26 -20.88 -14.27
C GLU A 35 -13.68 -20.40 -13.89
N MET A 36 -14.68 -20.73 -14.71
CA MET A 36 -16.08 -20.48 -14.36
C MET A 36 -16.41 -21.17 -13.04
N GLY A 37 -17.06 -20.45 -12.12
CA GLY A 37 -17.40 -20.96 -10.79
C GLY A 37 -16.31 -20.76 -9.74
N THR A 38 -15.07 -20.40 -10.11
CA THR A 38 -14.03 -20.07 -9.12
C THR A 38 -14.51 -18.96 -8.18
N VAL A 39 -14.30 -19.18 -6.88
CA VAL A 39 -14.64 -18.23 -5.81
C VAL A 39 -13.38 -17.77 -5.10
N LEU A 40 -13.16 -16.46 -5.10
CA LEU A 40 -12.07 -15.82 -4.37
C LEU A 40 -12.59 -15.02 -3.19
N SER A 41 -11.92 -15.15 -2.06
CA SER A 41 -12.04 -14.26 -0.92
C SER A 41 -10.87 -13.29 -0.88
N LEU A 42 -11.20 -12.00 -0.90
CA LEU A 42 -10.28 -10.90 -0.65
C LEU A 42 -10.32 -10.45 0.81
N ASP A 43 -10.84 -11.30 1.69
CA ASP A 43 -10.78 -11.14 3.14
C ASP A 43 -9.36 -11.40 3.69
N THR A 44 -8.39 -10.68 3.16
CA THR A 44 -6.97 -10.94 3.39
C THR A 44 -6.28 -9.72 3.95
N TYR A 45 -5.05 -9.92 4.44
CA TYR A 45 -4.28 -8.87 5.11
C TYR A 45 -4.11 -7.61 4.24
N PHE A 46 -3.81 -7.77 2.95
CA PHE A 46 -3.56 -6.64 2.06
C PHE A 46 -4.81 -6.09 1.36
N ASN A 47 -5.88 -6.88 1.21
CA ASN A 47 -7.05 -6.47 0.42
C ASN A 47 -8.31 -6.14 1.24
N SER A 48 -8.33 -6.46 2.54
CA SER A 48 -9.42 -6.02 3.41
C SER A 48 -9.31 -4.51 3.71
N PHE A 49 -10.47 -3.88 3.85
CA PHE A 49 -10.62 -2.47 4.13
C PHE A 49 -10.95 -2.25 5.62
N SER A 50 -9.96 -1.80 6.39
CA SER A 50 -10.09 -1.54 7.83
C SER A 50 -10.87 -0.26 8.12
N CYS A 51 -12.18 -0.22 7.83
CA CYS A 51 -13.00 0.99 7.94
C CYS A 51 -12.94 1.64 9.34
N SER A 52 -12.86 0.87 10.43
CA SER A 52 -12.72 1.43 11.77
C SER A 52 -11.47 2.29 11.93
N GLN A 53 -10.37 1.95 11.25
CA GLN A 53 -9.15 2.75 11.28
C GLN A 53 -9.32 4.04 10.48
N TYR A 54 -9.99 3.99 9.34
CA TYR A 54 -10.28 5.19 8.54
C TYR A 54 -11.22 6.14 9.28
N LEU A 55 -12.30 5.65 9.89
CA LEU A 55 -13.21 6.50 10.68
C LEU A 55 -12.54 7.15 11.88
N TYR A 56 -11.63 6.42 12.53
CA TYR A 56 -11.03 6.91 13.76
C TYR A 56 -9.94 7.95 13.50
N TRP A 57 -9.12 7.75 12.46
CA TRP A 57 -7.90 8.55 12.23
C TRP A 57 -7.98 9.51 11.05
N THR A 58 -9.02 9.44 10.22
CA THR A 58 -9.13 10.22 8.98
C THR A 58 -10.51 10.83 8.83
N ARG A 59 -10.69 11.69 7.82
CA ARG A 59 -12.00 12.28 7.48
C ARG A 59 -12.84 11.43 6.50
N ALA A 60 -12.35 10.27 6.07
CA ALA A 60 -13.10 9.41 5.16
C ALA A 60 -14.22 8.67 5.92
N GLU A 61 -15.43 8.79 5.40
CA GLU A 61 -16.63 8.10 5.92
C GLU A 61 -17.25 7.13 4.89
N ALA A 62 -16.78 7.21 3.65
CA ALA A 62 -17.21 6.36 2.55
C ALA A 62 -16.05 6.05 1.60
N ALA A 63 -16.16 4.92 0.91
CA ALA A 63 -15.22 4.50 -0.12
C ALA A 63 -15.93 3.70 -1.21
N THR A 64 -15.23 3.41 -2.28
CA THR A 64 -15.68 2.58 -3.38
C THR A 64 -14.62 1.54 -3.68
N ALA A 65 -15.03 0.27 -3.70
CA ALA A 65 -14.22 -0.82 -4.23
C ALA A 65 -14.40 -0.87 -5.75
N GLU A 66 -13.32 -0.66 -6.50
CA GLU A 66 -13.27 -0.83 -7.94
C GLU A 66 -12.47 -2.09 -8.26
N LEU A 67 -13.11 -3.04 -8.94
CA LEU A 67 -12.52 -4.33 -9.30
C LEU A 67 -12.43 -4.43 -10.82
N VAL A 68 -11.31 -4.94 -11.30
CA VAL A 68 -11.04 -5.13 -12.73
C VAL A 68 -10.84 -6.62 -12.99
N CYS A 69 -11.65 -7.18 -13.88
CA CYS A 69 -11.59 -8.59 -14.24
C CYS A 69 -12.06 -8.76 -15.69
N ASP A 70 -11.17 -9.24 -16.57
CA ASP A 70 -11.50 -9.44 -17.98
C ASP A 70 -12.47 -10.62 -18.11
N GLY A 71 -13.74 -10.32 -18.44
CA GLY A 71 -14.84 -11.28 -18.42
C GLY A 71 -15.91 -10.95 -17.38
N SER A 72 -16.91 -11.83 -17.26
CA SER A 72 -18.08 -11.70 -16.40
C SER A 72 -17.86 -12.32 -15.02
N PHE A 73 -18.23 -11.58 -13.98
CA PHE A 73 -18.06 -11.98 -12.59
C PHE A 73 -19.12 -11.33 -11.69
N ARG A 74 -19.35 -11.95 -10.53
CA ARG A 74 -20.08 -11.38 -9.40
C ARG A 74 -19.09 -10.91 -8.35
N ALA A 75 -19.30 -9.70 -7.85
CA ALA A 75 -18.57 -9.17 -6.70
C ALA A 75 -19.55 -8.91 -5.56
N GLU A 76 -19.18 -9.34 -4.37
CA GLU A 76 -19.97 -9.22 -3.15
C GLU A 76 -19.18 -8.41 -2.12
N LEU A 77 -19.82 -7.41 -1.53
CA LEU A 77 -19.26 -6.62 -0.44
C LEU A 77 -19.77 -7.16 0.88
N TRP A 78 -18.84 -7.57 1.72
CA TRP A 78 -19.08 -8.09 3.05
C TRP A 78 -18.54 -7.12 4.10
N ALA A 79 -19.24 -7.03 5.23
CA ALA A 79 -18.73 -6.39 6.44
C ALA A 79 -18.54 -7.45 7.52
N CYS A 80 -17.38 -7.42 8.15
CA CYS A 80 -17.06 -8.22 9.31
C CYS A 80 -17.14 -7.32 10.55
N ARG A 81 -18.16 -7.53 11.40
CA ARG A 81 -18.39 -6.77 12.64
C ARG A 81 -18.26 -7.71 13.84
N ASP A 82 -17.30 -7.44 14.72
CA ASP A 82 -17.04 -8.28 15.90
C ASP A 82 -16.91 -9.78 15.56
N GLY A 83 -16.25 -10.08 14.43
CA GLY A 83 -16.03 -11.44 13.95
C GLY A 83 -17.21 -12.09 13.23
N LYS A 84 -18.31 -11.36 13.01
CA LYS A 84 -19.47 -11.85 12.25
C LYS A 84 -19.52 -11.18 10.88
N ASP A 85 -19.60 -12.00 9.84
CA ASP A 85 -19.72 -11.54 8.47
C ASP A 85 -21.20 -11.33 8.07
N GLU A 86 -21.45 -10.21 7.39
CA GLU A 86 -22.73 -9.85 6.80
C GLU A 86 -22.53 -9.40 5.35
N LEU A 87 -23.30 -9.98 4.42
CA LEU A 87 -23.35 -9.54 3.04
C LEU A 87 -24.14 -8.24 2.95
N LEU A 88 -23.50 -7.16 2.52
CA LEU A 88 -24.14 -5.85 2.41
C LEU A 88 -24.68 -5.57 1.01
N ASN A 89 -23.94 -5.96 -0.02
CA ASN A 89 -24.30 -5.68 -1.41
C ASN A 89 -23.63 -6.67 -2.36
N HIS A 90 -24.19 -6.85 -3.56
CA HIS A 90 -23.54 -7.56 -4.64
C HIS A 90 -23.83 -6.90 -5.99
N ILE A 91 -22.90 -7.06 -6.92
CA ILE A 91 -23.05 -6.60 -8.29
C ILE A 91 -22.51 -7.69 -9.23
N GLU A 92 -23.24 -7.96 -10.29
CA GLU A 92 -22.72 -8.72 -11.43
C GLU A 92 -22.30 -7.72 -12.51
N GLY A 93 -21.16 -7.97 -13.14
CA GLY A 93 -20.67 -7.10 -14.20
C GLY A 93 -19.58 -7.76 -15.01
N ARG A 94 -19.12 -7.04 -16.03
CA ARG A 94 -18.07 -7.50 -16.94
C ARG A 94 -16.97 -6.46 -17.04
N ASN A 95 -15.72 -6.90 -17.07
CA ASN A 95 -14.50 -6.08 -17.17
C ASN A 95 -14.21 -5.21 -15.95
N GLN A 96 -15.21 -4.48 -15.46
CA GLN A 96 -15.08 -3.61 -14.30
C GLN A 96 -16.38 -3.51 -13.52
N VAL A 97 -16.29 -3.52 -12.20
CA VAL A 97 -17.39 -3.17 -11.30
C VAL A 97 -16.93 -2.19 -10.24
N LYS A 98 -17.86 -1.36 -9.76
CA LYS A 98 -17.66 -0.40 -8.68
C LYS A 98 -18.73 -0.61 -7.63
N ILE A 99 -18.32 -0.83 -6.39
CA ILE A 99 -19.23 -1.01 -5.25
C ILE A 99 -18.95 0.09 -4.24
N PRO A 100 -19.80 1.15 -4.19
CA PRO A 100 -19.70 2.16 -3.16
C PRO A 100 -20.18 1.59 -1.82
N PHE A 101 -19.57 2.05 -0.73
CA PHE A 101 -19.99 1.71 0.62
C PHE A 101 -19.76 2.87 1.57
N ASP A 102 -20.80 3.13 2.36
CA ASP A 102 -20.79 4.06 3.48
C ASP A 102 -20.42 3.28 4.74
N PHE A 103 -19.46 3.80 5.49
CA PHE A 103 -19.04 3.25 6.76
C PHE A 103 -19.11 4.29 7.89
N SER A 104 -19.77 5.43 7.67
CA SER A 104 -19.91 6.56 8.63
C SER A 104 -20.51 6.15 9.99
N LYS A 105 -21.29 5.07 10.02
CA LYS A 105 -21.99 4.56 11.21
C LYS A 105 -21.34 3.34 11.84
N GLU A 106 -20.17 2.93 11.37
CA GLU A 106 -19.51 1.71 11.86
C GLU A 106 -18.80 1.89 13.20
N GLY A 107 -18.68 0.78 13.94
CA GLY A 107 -18.05 0.72 15.26
C GLY A 107 -16.53 0.45 15.24
N LYS A 108 -15.95 0.19 16.42
CA LYS A 108 -14.50 0.02 16.62
C LYS A 108 -13.90 -1.30 16.10
N ASN A 109 -14.70 -2.26 15.65
CA ASN A 109 -14.26 -3.57 15.17
C ASN A 109 -14.95 -3.96 13.86
N CYS A 110 -14.86 -3.09 12.86
CA CYS A 110 -15.44 -3.30 11.54
C CYS A 110 -14.35 -3.27 10.46
N ARG A 111 -14.51 -4.18 9.49
CA ARG A 111 -13.74 -4.20 8.25
C ARG A 111 -14.64 -4.65 7.12
N TYR A 112 -14.39 -4.13 5.93
CA TYR A 112 -15.07 -4.53 4.72
C TYR A 112 -14.13 -5.40 3.88
N TRP A 113 -14.70 -6.35 3.16
CA TRP A 113 -13.95 -7.22 2.25
C TRP A 113 -14.82 -7.63 1.07
N ILE A 114 -14.16 -8.14 0.02
CA ILE A 114 -14.82 -8.50 -1.23
C ILE A 114 -14.73 -10.00 -1.45
N ARG A 115 -15.85 -10.60 -1.85
CA ARG A 115 -15.89 -11.94 -2.44
C ARG A 115 -16.13 -11.84 -3.94
N LEU A 116 -15.42 -12.62 -4.72
CA LEU A 116 -15.51 -12.64 -6.18
C LEU A 116 -15.93 -14.04 -6.63
N THR A 117 -16.87 -14.13 -7.56
CA THR A 117 -17.27 -15.39 -8.20
C THR A 117 -17.22 -15.23 -9.72
N ALA A 118 -16.41 -16.05 -10.38
CA ALA A 118 -16.30 -16.08 -11.83
C ALA A 118 -17.60 -16.63 -12.45
N LYS A 119 -18.21 -15.88 -13.38
CA LYS A 119 -19.43 -16.30 -14.11
C LYS A 119 -19.11 -16.91 -15.48
N GLU A 120 -17.88 -16.72 -15.94
CA GLU A 120 -17.26 -17.37 -17.09
C GLU A 120 -15.76 -17.52 -16.80
N THR A 121 -15.01 -18.19 -17.67
CA THR A 121 -13.54 -18.15 -17.61
C THR A 121 -13.09 -16.71 -17.80
N CYS A 122 -12.45 -16.15 -16.77
CA CYS A 122 -12.13 -14.73 -16.71
C CYS A 122 -10.75 -14.51 -16.09
N ARG A 123 -10.28 -13.26 -16.12
CA ARG A 123 -8.96 -12.90 -15.60
C ARG A 123 -9.08 -11.76 -14.61
N PHE A 124 -9.01 -12.06 -13.32
CA PHE A 124 -8.96 -11.02 -12.30
C PHE A 124 -7.65 -10.24 -12.43
N GLN A 125 -7.72 -8.92 -12.56
CA GLN A 125 -6.56 -8.04 -12.68
C GLN A 125 -6.17 -7.41 -11.34
N GLY A 126 -7.09 -7.40 -10.37
CA GLY A 126 -6.97 -6.66 -9.12
C GLY A 126 -7.99 -5.53 -9.08
N GLY A 127 -7.64 -4.44 -8.43
CA GLY A 127 -8.53 -3.31 -8.27
C GLY A 127 -7.96 -2.24 -7.36
N ARG A 128 -8.82 -1.43 -6.78
CA ARG A 128 -8.46 -0.41 -5.80
C ARG A 128 -9.64 -0.01 -4.94
N TYR A 129 -9.35 0.49 -3.75
CA TYR A 129 -10.27 1.29 -2.99
C TYR A 129 -9.98 2.77 -3.24
N TRP A 130 -11.02 3.58 -3.38
CA TRP A 130 -10.89 5.03 -3.49
C TRP A 130 -12.00 5.72 -2.70
N THR A 131 -11.75 6.97 -2.29
CA THR A 131 -12.70 7.81 -1.56
C THR A 131 -12.91 9.14 -2.26
N THR A 132 -14.00 9.82 -1.95
CA THR A 132 -14.27 11.22 -2.31
C THR A 132 -13.78 12.22 -1.27
N ALA A 133 -13.24 11.77 -0.13
CA ALA A 133 -12.65 12.66 0.87
C ALA A 133 -11.54 13.53 0.24
N GLU A 134 -11.54 14.81 0.59
CA GLU A 134 -10.58 15.78 0.07
C GLU A 134 -9.19 15.54 0.66
N PRO A 135 -8.15 15.41 -0.18
CA PRO A 135 -6.80 15.22 0.32
C PRO A 135 -6.23 16.49 0.94
N GLN A 136 -5.55 16.36 2.07
CA GLN A 136 -4.65 17.37 2.58
C GLN A 136 -3.26 17.27 1.92
N ARG A 137 -2.59 18.41 1.77
CA ARG A 137 -1.21 18.44 1.28
C ARG A 137 -0.30 17.86 2.35
N ILE A 138 0.49 16.86 1.96
CA ILE A 138 1.57 16.33 2.77
C ILE A 138 2.88 16.40 2.01
N HIS A 139 3.96 16.40 2.77
CA HIS A 139 5.32 16.22 2.30
C HIS A 139 6.08 15.41 3.35
N ILE A 140 6.53 14.21 2.99
CA ILE A 140 7.12 13.23 3.92
C ILE A 140 8.63 13.13 3.70
N ALA A 141 9.42 13.12 4.78
CA ALA A 141 10.80 12.66 4.73
C ALA A 141 10.85 11.16 5.07
N LEU A 142 11.13 10.31 4.08
CA LEU A 142 11.37 8.88 4.27
C LEU A 142 12.84 8.66 4.67
N ILE A 143 13.08 8.41 5.95
CA ILE A 143 14.42 8.19 6.49
C ILE A 143 14.74 6.71 6.51
N VAL A 144 15.84 6.34 5.87
CA VAL A 144 16.41 5.00 5.85
C VAL A 144 17.82 5.05 6.43
N CYS A 145 18.08 4.22 7.44
CA CYS A 145 19.42 4.09 8.00
C CYS A 145 20.06 2.80 7.52
N THR A 146 21.34 2.85 7.15
CA THR A 146 22.05 1.68 6.65
C THR A 146 23.45 1.56 7.23
N TYR A 147 23.89 0.31 7.40
CA TYR A 147 25.27 -0.03 7.77
C TYR A 147 25.69 -1.30 7.04
N ARG A 148 26.44 -1.15 5.94
CA ARG A 148 27.00 -2.27 5.15
C ARG A 148 25.93 -3.27 4.63
N ARG A 149 24.77 -2.76 4.20
CA ARG A 149 23.66 -3.54 3.60
C ARG A 149 23.25 -2.97 2.24
N GLU A 150 24.22 -2.55 1.44
CA GLU A 150 24.01 -1.79 0.22
C GLU A 150 23.14 -2.55 -0.80
N ALA A 151 23.28 -3.88 -0.89
CA ALA A 151 22.47 -4.69 -1.79
C ALA A 151 20.96 -4.59 -1.48
N TYR A 152 20.60 -4.58 -0.20
CA TYR A 152 19.22 -4.45 0.24
C TYR A 152 18.69 -3.03 0.01
N LEU A 153 19.46 -2.03 0.44
CA LEU A 153 19.10 -0.63 0.26
C LEU A 153 18.90 -0.31 -1.22
N LEU A 154 19.87 -0.62 -2.08
CA LEU A 154 19.80 -0.26 -3.50
C LEU A 154 18.63 -0.95 -4.20
N ARG A 155 18.31 -2.20 -3.82
CA ARG A 155 17.10 -2.89 -4.28
C ARG A 155 15.84 -2.14 -3.87
N ASN A 156 15.75 -1.69 -2.63
CA ASN A 156 14.58 -0.95 -2.13
C ASN A 156 14.47 0.44 -2.78
N LEU A 157 15.59 1.16 -2.97
CA LEU A 157 15.61 2.43 -3.71
C LEU A 157 15.15 2.24 -5.16
N ASP A 158 15.58 1.18 -5.84
CA ASP A 158 15.12 0.88 -7.19
C ASP A 158 13.60 0.58 -7.26
N ILE A 159 13.05 -0.15 -6.27
CA ILE A 159 11.58 -0.33 -6.15
C ILE A 159 10.89 1.03 -5.96
N LEU A 160 11.43 1.91 -5.12
CA LEU A 160 10.89 3.25 -4.91
C LEU A 160 10.92 4.09 -6.18
N ILE A 161 12.04 4.06 -6.92
CA ILE A 161 12.19 4.76 -8.20
C ILE A 161 11.15 4.26 -9.20
N ARG A 162 10.99 2.94 -9.36
CA ARG A 162 10.06 2.35 -10.33
C ARG A 162 8.59 2.62 -10.02
N ASN A 163 8.20 2.64 -8.74
CA ASN A 163 6.80 2.74 -8.33
C ASN A 163 6.36 4.16 -7.97
N PHE A 164 7.28 5.04 -7.59
CA PHE A 164 6.99 6.37 -7.04
C PHE A 164 7.78 7.50 -7.70
N SER A 165 8.30 7.30 -8.91
CA SER A 165 9.10 8.31 -9.62
C SER A 165 8.46 9.70 -9.61
N THR A 166 7.16 9.79 -9.90
CA THR A 166 6.37 11.04 -9.92
C THR A 166 5.93 11.54 -8.56
N HIS A 167 6.11 10.75 -7.50
CA HIS A 167 5.73 11.08 -6.13
C HIS A 167 6.94 11.45 -5.25
N ILE A 168 8.16 11.40 -5.81
CA ILE A 168 9.38 11.73 -5.10
C ILE A 168 10.03 13.00 -5.66
N GLY A 169 10.21 14.01 -4.82
CA GLY A 169 10.82 15.31 -5.14
C GLY A 169 10.26 16.45 -4.27
N PRO A 170 10.88 17.65 -4.29
CA PRO A 170 10.55 18.75 -3.36
C PRO A 170 9.11 19.29 -3.41
N GLN A 171 8.43 19.10 -4.55
CA GLN A 171 7.02 19.48 -4.72
C GLN A 171 6.09 18.27 -4.86
N ALA A 172 6.61 17.08 -4.58
CA ALA A 172 5.88 15.82 -4.63
C ALA A 172 5.49 15.35 -3.21
N ASP A 173 5.07 14.09 -3.08
CA ASP A 173 4.55 13.55 -1.82
C ASP A 173 5.65 13.31 -0.78
N PHE A 174 6.84 12.90 -1.21
CA PHE A 174 7.93 12.60 -0.29
C PHE A 174 9.33 12.77 -0.89
N GLU A 175 10.33 12.83 -0.02
CA GLU A 175 11.74 12.75 -0.35
C GLU A 175 12.39 11.63 0.47
N ILE A 176 13.51 11.10 -0.03
CA ILE A 176 14.20 9.95 0.54
C ILE A 176 15.54 10.41 1.13
N PHE A 177 15.70 10.14 2.42
CA PHE A 177 16.87 10.49 3.22
C PHE A 177 17.57 9.20 3.63
N VAL A 178 18.73 8.92 3.04
CA VAL A 178 19.55 7.78 3.42
C VAL A 178 20.68 8.24 4.32
N VAL A 179 20.71 7.71 5.53
CA VAL A 179 21.80 7.89 6.48
C VAL A 179 22.73 6.70 6.40
N ASP A 180 23.92 6.91 5.86
CA ASP A 180 24.94 5.88 5.67
C ASP A 180 25.91 5.87 6.84
N ASN A 181 25.66 4.98 7.81
CA ASN A 181 26.54 4.74 8.95
C ASN A 181 27.81 3.96 8.55
N GLY A 182 27.82 3.33 7.37
CA GLY A 182 28.94 2.55 6.84
C GLY A 182 29.96 3.38 6.07
N ASN A 183 29.51 4.52 5.51
CA ASN A 183 30.25 5.35 4.56
C ASN A 183 30.73 4.56 3.34
N THR A 184 29.84 3.73 2.79
CA THR A 184 30.12 2.78 1.71
C THR A 184 29.28 3.02 0.45
N LEU A 185 28.44 4.06 0.42
CA LEU A 185 27.49 4.31 -0.68
C LEU A 185 27.87 5.43 -1.66
N PHE A 186 29.01 6.10 -1.48
CA PHE A 186 29.35 7.34 -2.18
C PHE A 186 29.22 7.25 -3.72
N ASP A 187 29.69 6.16 -4.34
CA ASP A 187 29.67 5.93 -5.78
C ASP A 187 28.47 5.09 -6.26
N ARG A 188 27.62 4.62 -5.34
CA ARG A 188 26.52 3.69 -5.62
C ARG A 188 25.14 4.30 -5.43
N PHE A 189 25.05 5.41 -4.69
CA PHE A 189 23.77 6.06 -4.41
C PHE A 189 23.23 6.79 -5.66
N PRO A 190 21.92 6.67 -5.96
CA PRO A 190 21.34 7.33 -7.12
C PRO A 190 21.41 8.86 -6.98
N CYS A 191 22.14 9.51 -7.88
CA CYS A 191 22.17 10.98 -7.98
C CYS A 191 20.88 11.46 -8.66
N ARG A 192 19.90 11.85 -7.85
CA ARG A 192 18.53 12.14 -8.28
C ARG A 192 17.88 13.20 -7.38
N GLU A 193 17.02 14.03 -7.94
CA GLU A 193 16.18 14.96 -7.17
C GLU A 193 15.26 14.22 -6.18
N GLY A 194 15.20 14.75 -4.95
CA GLY A 194 14.46 14.15 -3.84
C GLY A 194 15.14 12.96 -3.18
N PHE A 195 16.40 12.65 -3.51
CA PHE A 195 17.20 11.61 -2.88
C PHE A 195 18.44 12.22 -2.25
N TRP A 196 18.63 11.99 -0.96
CA TRP A 196 19.70 12.59 -0.17
C TRP A 196 20.49 11.52 0.57
N LEU A 197 21.81 11.60 0.45
CA LEU A 197 22.75 10.73 1.16
C LEU A 197 23.49 11.52 2.22
N PHE A 198 23.45 11.03 3.46
CA PHE A 198 24.12 11.62 4.61
C PHE A 198 25.13 10.65 5.20
N PRO A 199 26.44 10.88 4.98
CA PRO A 199 27.50 10.15 5.67
C PRO A 199 27.39 10.33 7.19
N ASN A 200 27.54 9.24 7.94
CA ASN A 200 27.44 9.28 9.39
C ASN A 200 28.44 8.31 10.05
N LYS A 201 28.85 8.61 11.30
CA LYS A 201 29.61 7.65 12.11
C LYS A 201 28.69 6.49 12.48
N ASN A 202 29.25 5.30 12.70
CA ASN A 202 28.45 4.17 13.21
C ASN A 202 28.03 4.43 14.67
N LEU A 203 26.82 4.93 14.84
CA LEU A 203 26.18 5.24 16.13
C LEU A 203 24.95 4.34 16.37
N GLY A 204 24.88 3.19 15.68
CA GLY A 204 23.72 2.31 15.69
C GLY A 204 22.48 2.89 15.00
N GLY A 205 21.36 2.17 15.09
CA GLY A 205 20.09 2.58 14.49
C GLY A 205 19.56 3.89 15.06
N SER A 206 19.56 4.05 16.39
CA SER A 206 19.13 5.28 17.04
C SER A 206 19.93 6.50 16.58
N GLY A 207 21.25 6.38 16.47
CA GLY A 207 22.10 7.46 15.98
C GLY A 207 21.88 7.76 14.49
N GLY A 208 21.62 6.73 13.68
CA GLY A 208 21.25 6.89 12.26
C GLY A 208 19.93 7.65 12.10
N PHE A 209 18.85 7.19 12.75
CA PHE A 209 17.54 7.82 12.61
C PHE A 209 17.54 9.22 13.20
N THR A 210 18.22 9.44 14.33
CA THR A 210 18.42 10.78 14.90
C THR A 210 19.14 11.69 13.92
N ARG A 211 20.19 11.21 13.24
CA ARG A 211 20.88 11.98 12.21
C ARG A 211 19.92 12.38 11.08
N GLY A 212 19.12 11.44 10.58
CA GLY A 212 18.12 11.74 9.54
C GLY A 212 17.11 12.79 10.00
N LEU A 213 16.57 12.66 11.22
CA LEU A 213 15.65 13.63 11.81
C LEU A 213 16.27 15.02 11.93
N MET A 214 17.55 15.11 12.30
CA MET A 214 18.27 16.39 12.34
C MET A 214 18.36 17.03 10.95
N GLU A 215 18.57 16.26 9.89
CA GLU A 215 18.59 16.80 8.52
C GLU A 215 17.22 17.32 8.08
N VAL A 216 16.16 16.61 8.43
CA VAL A 216 14.78 17.06 8.19
C VAL A 216 14.50 18.37 8.93
N LEU A 217 14.85 18.46 10.22
CA LEU A 217 14.59 19.65 11.03
C LEU A 217 15.41 20.88 10.60
N ARG A 218 16.61 20.69 10.02
CA ARG A 218 17.41 21.80 9.46
C ARG A 218 16.73 22.50 8.29
N ARG A 219 15.83 21.81 7.61
CA ARG A 219 15.03 22.31 6.47
C ARG A 219 13.74 23.02 6.89
N ARG A 220 13.62 23.41 8.17
CA ARG A 220 12.64 24.39 8.70
C ARG A 220 11.25 24.35 8.05
N ASN A 221 10.45 23.34 8.41
CA ASN A 221 9.05 23.16 8.00
C ASN A 221 8.82 22.78 6.53
N GLU A 222 9.85 22.37 5.78
CA GLU A 222 9.65 21.77 4.45
C GLU A 222 8.83 20.46 4.52
N PHE A 223 8.96 19.68 5.61
CA PHE A 223 8.30 18.39 5.77
C PHE A 223 7.19 18.43 6.81
N THR A 224 6.04 17.87 6.45
CA THR A 224 4.89 17.70 7.33
C THR A 224 4.98 16.42 8.19
N HIS A 225 5.67 15.40 7.67
CA HIS A 225 5.75 14.08 8.29
C HIS A 225 7.15 13.48 8.13
N VAL A 226 7.48 12.55 9.02
CA VAL A 226 8.66 11.69 8.89
C VAL A 226 8.20 10.24 8.89
N LEU A 227 8.70 9.46 7.93
CA LEU A 227 8.49 8.03 7.87
C LEU A 227 9.83 7.34 8.04
N LEU A 228 9.94 6.44 9.02
CA LEU A 228 11.16 5.65 9.24
C LEU A 228 11.00 4.30 8.57
N MET A 229 12.04 3.84 7.86
CA MET A 229 12.06 2.53 7.21
C MET A 229 13.45 1.90 7.34
N ASP A 230 13.50 0.60 7.61
CA ASP A 230 14.75 -0.16 7.61
C ASP A 230 15.24 -0.42 6.17
N ASP A 231 16.55 -0.62 6.01
CA ASP A 231 17.16 -0.80 4.70
C ASP A 231 16.96 -2.21 4.12
N ASP A 232 16.72 -3.22 4.96
CA ASP A 232 16.69 -4.64 4.62
C ASP A 232 15.30 -5.28 4.55
N VAL A 233 14.26 -4.45 4.59
CA VAL A 233 12.89 -4.90 4.36
C VAL A 233 12.69 -5.43 2.95
N VAL A 234 11.71 -6.34 2.80
CA VAL A 234 11.12 -6.63 1.49
C VAL A 234 9.93 -5.70 1.30
N LEU A 235 10.12 -4.69 0.46
CA LEU A 235 9.16 -3.61 0.29
C LEU A 235 7.93 -4.06 -0.52
N GLU A 236 6.76 -4.07 0.14
CA GLU A 236 5.46 -4.07 -0.53
C GLU A 236 5.08 -2.61 -0.85
N SER A 237 5.20 -2.21 -2.12
CA SER A 237 4.97 -0.82 -2.52
C SER A 237 3.55 -0.36 -2.21
N ASN A 238 2.55 -1.25 -2.26
CA ASN A 238 1.18 -0.89 -1.91
C ASN A 238 1.01 -0.52 -0.44
N ALA A 239 1.85 -1.05 0.47
CA ALA A 239 1.82 -0.69 1.88
C ALA A 239 2.35 0.73 2.12
N LEU A 240 3.43 1.10 1.43
CA LEU A 240 3.94 2.48 1.47
C LEU A 240 2.92 3.44 0.84
N TRP A 241 2.35 3.09 -0.32
CA TRP A 241 1.31 3.88 -0.97
C TRP A 241 0.10 4.08 -0.06
N LYS A 242 -0.41 3.01 0.55
CA LYS A 242 -1.51 3.07 1.52
C LYS A 242 -1.18 4.01 2.68
N THR A 243 0.05 3.99 3.19
CA THR A 243 0.49 4.89 4.27
C THR A 243 0.48 6.35 3.82
N VAL A 244 1.04 6.66 2.64
CA VAL A 244 1.03 8.00 2.06
C VAL A 244 -0.40 8.51 1.85
N GLN A 245 -1.26 7.68 1.24
CA GLN A 245 -2.66 8.05 1.00
C GLN A 245 -3.45 8.19 2.30
N PHE A 246 -3.19 7.39 3.32
CA PHE A 246 -3.84 7.50 4.62
C PHE A 246 -3.53 8.84 5.30
N LEU A 247 -2.27 9.29 5.25
CA LEU A 247 -1.84 10.59 5.80
C LEU A 247 -2.42 11.78 5.03
N LYS A 248 -2.88 11.57 3.79
CA LYS A 248 -3.55 12.60 2.99
C LYS A 248 -5.02 12.79 3.36
N ILE A 249 -5.61 12.00 4.24
CA ILE A 249 -7.05 12.09 4.59
C ILE A 249 -7.18 12.66 6.00
#